data_AF-A0A2V9BKB8-F1
#
_entry.id   AF-A0A2V9BKB8-F1
#
_cell.length_a   1.000
_cell.length_b   1.000
_cell.length_c   1.000
_cell.angle_alpha   90.00
_cell.angle_beta   90.00
_cell.angle_gamma   90.00
#
_symmetry.space_group_name_H-M   'P 1'
#
loop_
_entity.id
_entity.type
_entity.pdbx_description
1 polymer ?
#
loop_
_entity_poly.entity_id
_entity_poly.type
_entity_poly.pdbx_seq_one_letter_code
_entity_poly.pdbx_strand_id
1 'polypeptide(L)'
;MTIRRFKRLKKSSTRLAKSPPKPGPVPRRGEVWWVRLDPTLGAEIKKTRPCLVLTTNVLNEHRRTVVVIPLSSSPNASPPLLIPVVCGGRSAVAVIDQIRAVAKERLHQRLGSLSAQHLKAIEDGLRMILEL
;
A
#
# COMPACT_ATOMS: atom_id res chain seq x y z
N MET A 1 6.73 -71.85 16.45
CA MET A 1 5.99 -71.51 15.20
C MET A 1 5.16 -70.26 15.50
N THR A 2 5.31 -69.07 14.92
CA THR A 2 5.89 -68.66 13.64
C THR A 2 6.07 -67.13 13.62
N ILE A 3 7.31 -66.68 13.41
CA ILE A 3 7.80 -65.58 12.53
C ILE A 3 7.20 -64.15 12.61
N ARG A 4 8.07 -63.25 13.10
CA ARG A 4 8.41 -61.86 12.67
C ARG A 4 7.55 -61.16 11.59
N ARG A 5 7.22 -59.88 11.85
CA ARG A 5 7.45 -58.80 10.85
C ARG A 5 7.65 -57.42 11.50
N PHE A 6 8.88 -56.93 11.37
CA PHE A 6 9.33 -55.56 11.59
C PHE A 6 8.42 -54.55 10.86
N LYS A 7 7.80 -53.61 11.58
CA LYS A 7 7.24 -52.39 10.98
C LYS A 7 8.27 -51.28 11.04
N ARG A 8 8.80 -50.96 9.86
CA ARG A 8 9.78 -49.93 9.52
C ARG A 8 9.43 -48.56 10.13
N LEU A 9 10.35 -47.99 10.94
CA LEU A 9 10.30 -46.58 11.36
C LEU A 9 10.22 -45.69 10.10
N LYS A 10 9.18 -44.86 10.01
CA LYS A 10 9.12 -43.77 9.02
C LYS A 10 10.06 -42.66 9.48
N LYS A 11 11.12 -42.41 8.72
CA LYS A 11 12.03 -41.28 8.91
C LYS A 11 11.23 -39.97 8.91
N SER A 12 11.31 -39.24 10.02
CA SER A 12 10.86 -37.87 10.15
C SER A 12 11.61 -37.00 9.14
N SER A 13 10.93 -36.57 8.09
CA SER A 13 11.43 -35.53 7.20
C SER A 13 11.32 -34.21 7.96
N THR A 14 12.43 -33.80 8.56
CA THR A 14 12.64 -32.43 9.04
C THR A 14 12.45 -31.50 7.85
N ARG A 15 11.27 -30.87 7.75
CA ARG A 15 11.11 -29.69 6.90
C ARG A 15 12.04 -28.63 7.48
N LEU A 16 13.11 -28.30 6.77
CA LEU A 16 13.82 -27.06 7.01
C LEU A 16 12.78 -25.94 7.01
N ALA A 17 12.70 -25.19 8.11
CA ALA A 17 11.92 -23.97 8.16
C ALA A 17 12.42 -23.08 7.02
N LYS A 18 11.54 -22.73 6.08
CA LYS A 18 11.87 -21.73 5.05
C LYS A 18 12.35 -20.49 5.79
N SER A 19 13.52 -19.98 5.40
CA SER A 19 14.01 -18.70 5.88
C SER A 19 12.91 -17.64 5.75
N PRO A 20 12.79 -16.70 6.71
CA PRO A 20 11.77 -15.68 6.64
C PRO A 20 11.86 -14.98 5.28
N PRO A 21 10.72 -14.72 4.60
CA PRO A 21 10.74 -14.03 3.32
C PRO A 21 11.50 -12.71 3.50
N LYS A 22 12.43 -12.42 2.59
CA LYS A 22 13.13 -11.13 2.59
C LYS A 22 12.08 -10.02 2.67
N PRO A 23 12.21 -9.05 3.58
CA PRO A 23 11.24 -7.96 3.66
C PRO A 23 11.15 -7.29 2.29
N GLY A 24 9.93 -7.09 1.81
CA GLY A 24 9.69 -6.40 0.55
C GLY A 24 10.27 -4.98 0.58
N PRO A 25 10.43 -4.34 -0.60
CA PRO A 25 10.94 -2.98 -0.68
C PRO A 25 10.11 -2.03 0.20
N VAL A 26 10.82 -1.19 0.98
CA VAL A 26 10.18 -0.21 1.87
C VAL A 26 9.58 0.93 1.03
N PRO A 27 8.28 1.22 1.15
CA PRO A 27 7.64 2.30 0.41
C PRO A 27 8.20 3.66 0.82
N ARG A 28 8.48 4.53 -0.16
CA ARG A 28 8.98 5.88 0.09
C ARG A 28 7.91 6.93 -0.15
N ARG A 29 8.03 8.06 0.56
CA ARG A 29 7.20 9.24 0.35
C ARG A 29 7.24 9.66 -1.13
N GLY A 30 6.08 9.97 -1.70
CA GLY A 30 5.98 10.34 -3.11
C GLY A 30 5.78 9.18 -4.07
N GLU A 31 5.98 7.94 -3.63
CA GLU A 31 5.73 6.77 -4.45
C GLU A 31 4.25 6.45 -4.55
N VAL A 32 3.84 5.92 -5.71
CA VAL A 32 2.51 5.39 -5.95
C VAL A 32 2.58 3.87 -5.98
N TRP A 33 1.70 3.22 -5.22
CA TRP A 33 1.63 1.78 -5.06
C TRP A 33 0.23 1.25 -5.29
N TRP A 34 0.09 0.04 -5.82
CA TRP A 34 -1.15 -0.71 -5.72
C TRP A 34 -1.40 -1.13 -4.28
N VAL A 35 -2.51 -0.68 -3.71
CA VAL A 35 -2.91 -0.94 -2.32
C VAL A 35 -4.26 -1.63 -2.29
N ARG A 36 -4.35 -2.77 -1.58
CA ARG A 36 -5.63 -3.45 -1.31
C ARG A 36 -6.38 -2.72 -0.21
N LEU A 37 -7.40 -1.95 -0.58
CA LEU A 37 -8.17 -1.14 0.36
C LEU A 37 -9.27 -1.91 1.09
N ASP A 38 -9.80 -2.97 0.50
CA ASP A 38 -10.85 -3.79 1.11
C ASP A 38 -10.38 -4.64 2.30
N PRO A 39 -11.29 -4.98 3.23
CA PRO A 39 -12.70 -4.54 3.29
C PRO A 39 -12.83 -3.07 3.71
N THR A 40 -13.96 -2.46 3.34
CA THR A 40 -14.28 -1.03 3.55
C THR A 40 -15.76 -0.86 3.90
N LEU A 41 -16.12 0.21 4.60
CA LEU A 41 -17.50 0.53 4.97
C LEU A 41 -18.03 1.75 4.20
N GLY A 42 -19.33 1.73 3.87
CA GLY A 42 -20.02 2.88 3.31
C GLY A 42 -19.35 3.49 2.06
N ALA A 43 -19.00 4.77 2.18
CA ALA A 43 -18.45 5.62 1.12
C ALA A 43 -16.91 5.57 1.02
N GLU A 44 -16.22 4.77 1.84
CA GLU A 44 -14.78 4.58 1.71
C GLU A 44 -14.41 4.08 0.31
N ILE A 45 -13.26 4.53 -0.21
CA ILE A 45 -12.72 4.00 -1.46
C ILE A 45 -12.36 2.52 -1.32
N LYS A 46 -12.98 1.71 -2.18
CA LYS A 46 -12.95 0.24 -2.15
C LYS A 46 -11.94 -0.37 -3.13
N LYS A 47 -11.77 -1.70 -3.03
CA LYS A 47 -10.97 -2.57 -3.90
C LYS A 47 -9.48 -2.23 -3.88
N THR A 48 -8.72 -2.78 -4.82
CA THR A 48 -7.32 -2.38 -5.00
C THR A 48 -7.26 -1.09 -5.81
N ARG A 49 -6.52 -0.09 -5.32
CA ARG A 49 -6.33 1.20 -6.00
C ARG A 49 -4.86 1.62 -5.99
N PRO A 50 -4.41 2.40 -6.98
CA PRO A 50 -3.18 3.15 -6.84
C PRO A 50 -3.33 4.12 -5.66
N CYS A 51 -2.34 4.20 -4.79
CA CYS A 51 -2.31 5.17 -3.70
C CYS A 51 -0.92 5.79 -3.59
N LEU A 52 -0.89 7.10 -3.36
CA LEU A 52 0.31 7.85 -3.06
C LEU A 52 0.70 7.66 -1.59
N VAL A 53 1.97 7.37 -1.31
CA VAL A 53 2.53 7.32 0.05
C VAL A 53 2.95 8.72 0.51
N LEU A 54 2.43 9.16 1.66
CA LEU A 54 2.71 10.50 2.20
C LEU A 54 3.59 10.52 3.46
N THR A 55 3.61 9.43 4.21
CA THR A 55 4.43 9.32 5.42
C THR A 55 5.92 9.44 5.08
N THR A 56 6.69 10.08 5.98
CA THR A 56 8.12 10.31 5.80
C THR A 56 8.91 9.00 5.71
N ASN A 57 10.03 9.01 4.98
CA ASN A 57 10.82 7.79 4.75
C ASN A 57 11.32 7.15 6.06
N VAL A 58 11.73 7.97 7.04
CA VAL A 58 12.15 7.48 8.37
C VAL A 58 11.03 6.70 9.04
N LEU A 59 9.80 7.23 9.05
CA LEU A 59 8.66 6.50 9.60
C LEU A 59 8.33 5.26 8.78
N ASN A 60 8.45 5.33 7.45
CA ASN A 60 8.22 4.18 6.59
C ASN A 60 9.26 3.09 6.80
N GLU A 61 10.48 3.38 7.25
CA GLU A 61 11.49 2.36 7.54
C GLU A 61 11.18 1.62 8.85
N HIS A 62 10.67 2.34 9.86
CA HIS A 62 10.50 1.80 11.22
C HIS A 62 9.08 1.35 11.58
N ARG A 63 8.03 1.84 10.90
CA ARG A 63 6.63 1.51 11.22
C ARG A 63 6.08 0.41 10.34
N ARG A 64 5.05 -0.30 10.80
CA ARG A 64 4.36 -1.35 10.00
C ARG A 64 3.27 -0.77 9.09
N THR A 65 2.94 0.51 9.26
CA THR A 65 1.91 1.22 8.50
C THR A 65 2.50 2.41 7.76
N VAL A 66 1.80 2.83 6.71
CA VAL A 66 2.05 4.08 5.98
C VAL A 66 0.73 4.83 5.78
N VAL A 67 0.77 6.14 5.75
CA VAL A 67 -0.36 7.00 5.39
C VAL A 67 -0.35 7.17 3.87
N VAL A 68 -1.50 6.92 3.26
CA VAL A 68 -1.68 6.98 1.82
C VAL A 68 -2.89 7.83 1.43
N ILE A 69 -2.84 8.39 0.21
CA ILE A 69 -3.98 9.00 -0.47
C ILE A 69 -4.34 8.15 -1.70
N PRO A 70 -5.59 7.66 -1.81
CA PRO A 70 -6.05 6.95 -3.00
C PRO A 70 -6.08 7.84 -4.25
N LEU A 71 -5.76 7.24 -5.39
CA LEU A 71 -5.96 7.85 -6.70
C LEU A 71 -7.21 7.27 -7.37
N SER A 72 -7.96 8.12 -8.06
CA SER A 72 -9.13 7.76 -8.86
C SER A 72 -8.96 8.25 -10.29
N SER A 73 -9.56 7.53 -11.25
CA SER A 73 -9.62 7.93 -12.66
C SER A 73 -10.97 8.54 -13.04
N SER A 74 -11.92 8.63 -12.10
CA SER A 74 -13.34 8.87 -12.42
C SER A 74 -13.79 10.33 -12.28
N PRO A 75 -13.51 11.07 -11.19
CA PRO A 75 -14.10 12.38 -11.05
C PRO A 75 -13.24 13.47 -11.69
N ASN A 76 -13.90 14.53 -12.14
CA ASN A 76 -13.24 15.76 -12.57
C ASN A 76 -12.44 16.36 -11.41
N ALA A 77 -11.34 17.03 -11.73
CA ALA A 77 -10.59 17.79 -10.74
C ALA A 77 -11.50 18.83 -10.06
N SER A 78 -11.40 18.91 -8.73
CA SER A 78 -12.14 19.84 -7.89
C SER A 78 -11.33 20.10 -6.61
N PRO A 79 -10.28 20.93 -6.70
CA PRO A 79 -9.50 21.31 -5.52
C PRO A 79 -10.37 22.01 -4.47
N PRO A 80 -10.09 21.83 -3.16
CA PRO A 80 -8.96 21.09 -2.60
C PRO A 80 -9.18 19.56 -2.50
N LEU A 81 -10.39 19.05 -2.73
CA LEU A 81 -10.74 17.65 -2.47
C LEU A 81 -10.21 16.67 -3.52
N LEU A 82 -10.21 17.09 -4.79
CA LEU A 82 -9.81 16.27 -5.93
C LEU A 82 -8.70 16.97 -6.70
N ILE A 83 -7.45 16.60 -6.41
CA ILE A 83 -6.26 17.23 -6.99
C ILE A 83 -5.80 16.46 -8.22
N PRO A 84 -5.70 17.10 -9.41
CA PRO A 84 -5.24 16.42 -10.61
C PRO A 84 -3.76 16.02 -10.49
N VAL A 85 -3.46 14.80 -10.93
CA VAL A 85 -2.11 14.24 -10.97
C VAL A 85 -1.88 13.43 -12.23
N VAL A 86 -0.61 13.25 -12.59
CA VAL A 86 -0.18 12.30 -13.62
C VAL A 86 0.62 11.18 -12.98
N CYS A 87 0.17 9.94 -13.14
CA CYS A 87 0.83 8.75 -12.64
C CYS A 87 1.04 7.76 -13.78
N GLY A 88 2.30 7.40 -14.06
CA GLY A 88 2.62 6.43 -15.13
C GLY A 88 2.10 6.87 -16.51
N GLY A 89 2.13 8.16 -16.81
CA GLY A 89 1.63 8.74 -18.07
C GLY A 89 0.11 8.81 -18.20
N ARG A 90 -0.65 8.51 -17.13
CA ARG A 90 -2.11 8.57 -17.13
C ARG A 90 -2.60 9.65 -16.18
N SER A 91 -3.59 10.42 -16.62
CA SER A 91 -4.30 11.38 -15.79
C SER A 91 -5.11 10.65 -14.71
N ALA A 92 -5.03 11.16 -13.49
CA ALA A 92 -5.81 10.71 -12.35
C ALA A 92 -6.08 11.90 -11.43
N VAL A 93 -6.87 11.68 -10.39
CA VAL A 93 -7.06 12.63 -9.30
C VAL A 93 -6.72 11.96 -7.97
N ALA A 94 -5.99 12.68 -7.12
CA ALA A 94 -5.79 12.32 -5.72
C ALA A 94 -7.01 12.74 -4.91
N VAL A 95 -7.62 11.80 -4.18
CA VAL A 95 -8.86 12.02 -3.43
C VAL A 95 -8.49 12.30 -1.97
N ILE A 96 -8.41 13.59 -1.63
CA ILE A 96 -7.69 14.08 -0.46
C ILE A 96 -8.38 13.70 0.86
N ASP A 97 -9.71 13.77 0.91
CA ASP A 97 -10.53 13.41 2.06
C ASP A 97 -10.54 11.89 2.38
N GLN A 98 -10.05 11.07 1.44
CA GLN A 98 -9.93 9.63 1.60
C GLN A 98 -8.53 9.20 2.08
N ILE A 99 -7.75 10.13 2.64
CA ILE A 99 -6.48 9.87 3.30
C ILE A 99 -6.64 8.85 4.44
N ARG A 100 -5.74 7.87 4.52
CA ARG A 100 -5.76 6.89 5.61
C ARG A 100 -4.45 6.16 5.84
N ALA A 101 -4.24 5.68 7.06
CA ALA A 101 -3.16 4.75 7.39
C ALA A 101 -3.52 3.33 6.92
N VAL A 102 -2.57 2.66 6.27
CA VAL A 102 -2.69 1.26 5.83
C VAL A 102 -1.48 0.45 6.28
N ALA A 103 -1.71 -0.81 6.61
CA ALA A 103 -0.65 -1.77 6.87
C ALA A 103 0.19 -2.01 5.60
N LYS A 104 1.52 -2.09 5.72
CA LYS A 104 2.43 -2.28 4.57
C LYS A 104 2.14 -3.56 3.79
N GLU A 105 1.58 -4.57 4.44
CA GLU A 105 1.14 -5.84 3.85
C GLU A 105 -0.01 -5.65 2.84
N ARG A 106 -0.65 -4.47 2.79
CA ARG A 106 -1.64 -4.12 1.78
C ARG A 106 -1.02 -3.57 0.49
N LEU A 107 0.26 -3.18 0.51
CA LEU A 107 1.00 -2.69 -0.66
C LEU A 107 1.53 -3.89 -1.45
N HIS A 108 1.29 -3.92 -2.76
CA HIS A 108 1.71 -5.02 -3.63
C HIS A 108 2.81 -4.61 -4.61
N GLN A 109 2.51 -3.67 -5.51
CA GLN A 109 3.42 -3.31 -6.61
C GLN A 109 3.56 -1.79 -6.70
N ARG A 110 4.81 -1.33 -6.73
CA ARG A 110 5.15 0.06 -7.00
C ARG A 110 4.86 0.40 -8.47
N LEU A 111 4.13 1.49 -8.69
CA LEU A 111 3.80 2.03 -10.01
C LEU A 111 4.75 3.12 -10.47
N GLY A 112 5.35 3.85 -9.52
CA GLY A 112 6.24 4.97 -9.82
C GLY A 112 6.20 6.00 -8.71
N SER A 113 6.42 7.26 -9.06
CA SER A 113 6.39 8.39 -8.13
C SER A 113 5.71 9.59 -8.77
N LEU A 114 5.13 10.46 -7.94
CA LEU A 114 4.63 11.76 -8.39
C LEU A 114 5.75 12.80 -8.38
N SER A 115 5.59 13.84 -9.22
CA SER A 115 6.48 15.00 -9.20
C SER A 115 6.33 15.80 -7.90
N ALA A 116 7.35 16.61 -7.57
CA ALA A 116 7.31 17.49 -6.41
C ALA A 116 6.14 18.49 -6.46
N GLN A 117 5.77 18.95 -7.66
CA GLN A 117 4.63 19.86 -7.86
C GLN A 117 3.30 19.19 -7.48
N HIS A 118 3.06 17.96 -7.93
CA HIS A 118 1.85 17.20 -7.56
C HIS A 118 1.83 16.93 -6.05
N LEU A 119 2.99 16.56 -5.46
CA LEU A 119 3.10 16.36 -4.02
C LEU A 119 2.74 17.62 -3.24
N LYS A 120 3.25 18.79 -3.64
CA LYS A 120 2.95 20.06 -2.98
C LYS A 120 1.46 20.39 -3.04
N ALA A 121 0.83 20.24 -4.21
CA ALA A 121 -0.60 20.50 -4.38
C ALA A 121 -1.47 19.59 -3.49
N ILE A 122 -1.07 18.32 -3.33
CA ILE A 122 -1.74 17.37 -2.43
C ILE A 122 -1.56 17.77 -0.96
N GLU A 123 -0.35 18.16 -0.56
CA GLU A 123 -0.11 18.65 0.81
C GLU A 123 -0.91 19.91 1.12
N ASP A 124 -1.05 20.81 0.15
CA ASP A 124 -1.85 22.04 0.31
C ASP A 124 -3.35 21.72 0.41
N GLY A 125 -3.84 20.77 -0.40
CA GLY A 125 -5.20 20.24 -0.27
C GLY A 125 -5.45 19.66 1.12
N LEU A 126 -4.51 18.88 1.66
CA LEU A 126 -4.60 18.32 3.01
C LEU A 126 -4.64 19.41 4.10
N ARG A 127 -3.75 20.39 4.02
CA ARG A 127 -3.73 21.52 4.97
C ARG A 127 -5.07 22.24 4.96
N MET A 128 -5.64 22.47 3.78
CA MET A 128 -6.92 23.15 3.64
C MET A 128 -8.09 22.34 4.23
N ILE A 129 -8.18 21.03 3.95
CA ILE A 129 -9.33 20.23 4.42
C ILE A 129 -9.24 19.81 5.89
N LEU A 130 -8.04 19.87 6.48
CA LEU A 130 -7.80 19.54 7.88
C LEU A 130 -7.60 20.79 8.76
N GLU A 131 -7.66 21.99 8.18
CA GLU A 131 -7.42 23.28 8.85
C GLU A 131 -6.05 23.32 9.59
N LEU A 132 -4.98 22.91 8.89
CA LEU A 132 -3.60 22.85 9.38
C LEU A 132 -2.67 23.89 8.74
#